data_AF-A0A973GRJ1-F1
#
_entry.id   AF-A0A973GRJ1-F1
#
_cell.length_a   1.000
_cell.length_b   1.000
_cell.length_c   1.000
_cell.angle_alpha   90.00
_cell.angle_beta   90.00
_cell.angle_gamma   90.00
#
_symmetry.space_group_name_H-M   'P 1'
#
loop_
_entity.id
_entity.type
_entity.pdbx_description
1 polymer ?
#
loop_
_entity_poly.entity_id
_entity_poly.type
_entity_poly.pdbx_seq_one_letter_code
_entity_poly.pdbx_strand_id
1 'polypeptide(L)'
;MASAKAQLTENVQTYIQKSDWKNAIADLEKLFAIDQDPQVKVRLGDVRQKMNQKPQAVAEYMKAAEIFADKGFVVKALAMYKLVLRLDPNNDKALGQMASLYSHKTVTELKLEPVELGEAAPQSSIVPLFADLTQEEFNDFTKRMVFHTVPAGKTIIKEGEAGAS
;
A
#
# COMPACT_ATOMS: atom_id res chain seq x y z
N MET A 1 -11.50 27.05 18.28
CA MET A 1 -12.27 25.84 18.67
C MET A 1 -11.86 24.74 17.71
N ALA A 2 -11.30 23.63 18.19
CA ALA A 2 -10.91 22.52 17.30
C ALA A 2 -12.14 21.99 16.56
N SER A 3 -12.01 21.68 15.27
CA SER A 3 -13.12 21.11 14.49
C SER A 3 -13.52 19.75 15.08
N ALA A 4 -14.81 19.39 15.02
CA ALA A 4 -15.29 18.10 15.52
C ALA A 4 -14.48 16.90 14.97
N LYS A 5 -13.97 17.02 13.74
CA LYS A 5 -13.06 16.07 13.08
C LYS A 5 -11.72 15.92 13.82
N ALA A 6 -11.13 17.02 14.26
CA ALA A 6 -9.86 17.03 14.99
C ALA A 6 -10.01 16.33 16.35
N GLN A 7 -11.09 16.62 17.09
CA GLN A 7 -11.36 15.97 18.37
C GLN A 7 -11.54 14.45 18.23
N LEU A 8 -12.30 14.01 17.23
CA LEU A 8 -12.48 12.58 16.95
C LEU A 8 -11.15 11.90 16.61
N THR A 9 -10.28 12.57 15.86
CA THR A 9 -8.97 12.02 15.49
C THR A 9 -8.06 11.86 16.71
N GLU A 10 -8.04 12.85 17.61
CA GLU A 10 -7.27 12.80 18.86
C GLU A 10 -7.79 11.72 19.82
N ASN A 11 -9.12 11.60 19.94
CA ASN A 11 -9.76 10.55 20.73
C ASN A 11 -9.38 9.16 20.20
N VAL A 12 -9.50 8.93 18.89
CA VAL A 12 -9.13 7.66 18.24
C VAL A 12 -7.67 7.31 18.53
N GLN A 13 -6.76 8.27 18.43
CA GLN A 13 -5.35 8.05 18.75
C GLN A 13 -5.15 7.62 20.20
N THR A 14 -5.85 8.28 21.13
CA THR A 14 -5.82 7.95 22.57
C THR A 14 -6.39 6.55 22.84
N TYR A 15 -7.50 6.20 22.20
CA TYR A 15 -8.11 4.88 22.36
C TYR A 15 -7.23 3.77 21.79
N ILE A 16 -6.59 3.97 20.63
CA ILE A 16 -5.64 3.02 20.04
C ILE A 16 -4.45 2.79 20.98
N GLN A 17 -3.87 3.84 21.55
CA GLN A 17 -2.77 3.72 22.52
C GLN A 17 -3.16 2.92 23.76
N LYS A 18 -4.41 3.07 24.21
CA LYS A 18 -4.97 2.33 25.35
C LYS A 18 -5.49 0.95 24.98
N SER A 19 -5.37 0.52 23.72
CA SER A 19 -6.00 -0.70 23.19
C SER A 19 -7.52 -0.77 23.41
N ASP A 20 -8.17 0.40 23.54
CA ASP A 20 -9.61 0.53 23.67
C ASP A 20 -10.27 0.52 22.28
N TRP A 21 -10.25 -0.66 21.67
CA TRP A 21 -10.68 -0.85 20.28
C TRP A 21 -12.16 -0.53 20.07
N LYS A 22 -13.00 -0.72 21.08
CA LYS A 22 -14.45 -0.47 20.99
C LYS A 22 -14.74 1.01 20.80
N ASN A 23 -14.14 1.86 21.64
CA ASN A 23 -14.32 3.31 21.53
C ASN A 23 -13.61 3.88 20.30
N ALA A 24 -12.45 3.31 19.92
CA ALA A 24 -11.78 3.67 18.66
C ALA A 24 -12.67 3.43 17.43
N ILE A 25 -13.37 2.28 17.36
CA ILE A 25 -14.30 1.98 16.28
C ILE A 25 -15.45 2.99 16.25
N ALA A 26 -16.06 3.29 17.40
CA ALA A 26 -17.19 4.21 17.47
C ALA A 26 -16.83 5.62 16.96
N ASP A 27 -15.66 6.14 17.33
CA ASP A 27 -15.23 7.47 16.87
C ASP A 27 -14.74 7.46 15.42
N LEU A 28 -14.15 6.36 14.93
CA LEU A 28 -13.84 6.18 13.50
C LEU A 28 -15.12 6.11 12.64
N GLU A 29 -16.18 5.45 13.11
CA GLU A 29 -17.47 5.40 12.40
C GLU A 29 -18.09 6.80 12.29
N LYS A 30 -18.04 7.60 13.37
CA LYS A 30 -18.46 9.02 13.32
C LYS A 30 -17.59 9.83 12.36
N LEU A 31 -16.28 9.60 12.37
CA LEU A 31 -15.34 10.29 11.50
C LEU A 31 -15.66 10.01 10.01
N PHE A 32 -15.98 8.76 9.68
CA PHE A 32 -16.39 8.37 8.33
C PHE A 32 -17.75 8.95 7.92
N ALA A 33 -18.66 9.14 8.88
CA ALA A 33 -19.95 9.77 8.63
C ALA A 33 -19.83 11.27 8.31
N ILE A 34 -18.81 11.95 8.87
CA ILE A 34 -18.51 13.36 8.57
C ILE A 34 -17.85 13.49 7.19
N ASP A 35 -16.88 12.61 6.92
CA ASP A 35 -16.09 12.63 5.69
C ASP A 35 -15.84 11.18 5.25
N GLN A 36 -16.30 10.82 4.05
CA GLN A 36 -16.11 9.50 3.46
C GLN A 36 -14.68 9.31 2.95
N ASP A 37 -13.72 9.57 3.84
CA ASP A 37 -12.30 9.37 3.61
C ASP A 37 -12.00 7.86 3.66
N PRO A 38 -11.49 7.26 2.56
CA PRO A 38 -11.14 5.85 2.53
C PRO A 38 -10.11 5.47 3.60
N GLN A 39 -9.25 6.39 4.05
CA GLN A 39 -8.27 6.09 5.11
C GLN A 39 -8.92 5.76 6.45
N VAL A 40 -10.09 6.32 6.74
CA VAL A 40 -10.85 5.99 7.95
C VAL A 40 -11.33 4.53 7.89
N LYS A 41 -11.71 4.05 6.70
CA LYS A 41 -12.08 2.64 6.48
C LYS A 41 -10.89 1.70 6.59
N VAL A 42 -9.71 2.09 6.11
CA VAL A 42 -8.47 1.32 6.33
C VAL A 42 -8.20 1.17 7.84
N ARG A 43 -8.24 2.27 8.60
CA ARG A 43 -8.04 2.24 10.05
C ARG A 43 -9.09 1.39 10.78
N LEU A 44 -10.37 1.44 10.38
CA LEU A 44 -11.40 0.55 10.90
C LEU A 44 -11.07 -0.93 10.66
N GLY A 45 -10.61 -1.26 9.44
CA GLY A 45 -10.14 -2.59 9.10
C GLY A 45 -9.01 -3.05 10.01
N ASP A 46 -7.99 -2.20 10.21
CA ASP A 46 -6.82 -2.51 11.05
C ASP A 46 -7.23 -2.77 12.52
N VAL A 47 -8.08 -1.91 13.08
CA VAL A 47 -8.59 -2.07 14.45
C VAL A 47 -9.41 -3.36 14.58
N ARG A 48 -10.29 -3.66 13.63
CA ARG A 48 -11.07 -4.91 13.62
C ARG A 48 -10.18 -6.13 13.47
N GLN A 49 -9.11 -6.05 12.66
CA GLN A 49 -8.13 -7.13 12.55
C GLN A 49 -7.37 -7.36 13.86
N LYS A 50 -7.00 -6.31 14.60
CA LYS A 50 -6.41 -6.42 15.94
C LYS A 50 -7.34 -7.10 16.94
N MET A 51 -8.65 -6.94 16.78
CA MET A 51 -9.67 -7.65 17.55
C MET A 51 -9.97 -9.07 17.04
N ASN A 52 -9.22 -9.56 16.04
CA ASN A 52 -9.45 -10.84 15.36
C ASN A 52 -10.85 -10.95 14.68
N GLN A 53 -11.46 -9.80 14.36
CA GLN A 53 -12.74 -9.68 13.67
C GLN A 53 -12.52 -9.66 12.15
N LYS A 54 -12.00 -10.77 11.61
CA LYS A 54 -11.60 -10.85 10.19
C LYS A 54 -12.75 -10.55 9.21
N PRO A 55 -13.97 -11.09 9.37
CA PRO A 55 -15.07 -10.80 8.43
C PRO A 55 -15.43 -9.31 8.38
N GLN A 56 -15.44 -8.65 9.54
CA GLN A 56 -15.73 -7.23 9.63
C GLN A 56 -14.58 -6.41 9.04
N ALA A 57 -13.32 -6.78 9.29
CA ALA A 57 -12.16 -6.13 8.68
C ALA A 57 -12.19 -6.22 7.14
N VAL A 58 -12.54 -7.39 6.60
CA VAL A 58 -12.72 -7.59 5.15
C VAL A 58 -13.75 -6.61 4.58
N ALA A 59 -14.89 -6.42 5.26
CA ALA A 59 -15.91 -5.48 4.80
C ALA A 59 -15.40 -4.03 4.77
N GLU A 60 -14.63 -3.60 5.76
CA GLU A 60 -14.07 -2.24 5.80
C GLU A 60 -13.01 -2.02 4.72
N TYR A 61 -12.10 -2.99 4.50
CA TYR A 61 -11.09 -2.90 3.45
C TYR A 61 -11.70 -2.94 2.05
N MET A 62 -12.75 -3.76 1.83
CA MET A 62 -13.51 -3.74 0.59
C MET A 62 -14.09 -2.36 0.33
N LYS A 63 -14.67 -1.72 1.36
CA LYS A 63 -15.23 -0.38 1.20
C LYS A 63 -14.16 0.68 0.92
N ALA A 64 -12.99 0.58 1.56
CA ALA A 64 -11.86 1.44 1.26
C ALA A 64 -11.39 1.26 -0.19
N ALA A 65 -11.28 0.01 -0.66
CA ALA A 65 -10.86 -0.32 -2.01
C ALA A 65 -11.80 0.26 -3.08
N GLU A 66 -13.12 0.13 -2.88
CA GLU A 66 -14.15 0.72 -3.74
C GLU A 66 -13.97 2.24 -3.83
N ILE A 67 -13.86 2.94 -2.69
CA ILE A 67 -13.73 4.40 -2.67
C ILE A 67 -12.40 4.85 -3.32
N PHE A 68 -11.30 4.11 -3.11
CA PHE A 68 -10.03 4.40 -3.80
C PHE A 68 -10.15 4.22 -5.31
N ALA A 69 -10.84 3.16 -5.77
CA ALA A 69 -11.06 2.90 -7.18
C ALA A 69 -11.91 4.00 -7.83
N ASP A 70 -13.00 4.40 -7.17
CA ASP A 70 -13.90 5.48 -7.62
C ASP A 70 -13.17 6.82 -7.73
N LYS A 71 -12.23 7.10 -6.81
CA LYS A 71 -11.37 8.29 -6.85
C LYS A 71 -10.19 8.18 -7.83
N GLY A 72 -10.05 7.05 -8.54
CA GLY A 72 -8.98 6.82 -9.51
C GLY A 72 -7.63 6.41 -8.90
N PHE A 73 -7.54 6.22 -7.59
CA PHE A 73 -6.34 5.76 -6.88
C PHE A 73 -6.16 4.24 -7.00
N VAL A 74 -5.92 3.77 -8.22
CA VAL A 74 -5.91 2.34 -8.57
C VAL A 74 -4.90 1.54 -7.74
N VAL A 75 -3.68 2.05 -7.53
CA VAL A 75 -2.65 1.35 -6.75
C VAL A 75 -3.10 1.12 -5.30
N LYS A 76 -3.74 2.12 -4.69
CA LYS A 76 -4.28 2.02 -3.32
C LYS A 76 -5.45 1.05 -3.27
N ALA A 77 -6.34 1.06 -4.26
CA ALA A 77 -7.44 0.11 -4.38
C ALA A 77 -6.93 -1.34 -4.50
N LEU A 78 -5.96 -1.59 -5.39
CA LEU A 78 -5.33 -2.90 -5.56
C LEU A 78 -4.66 -3.40 -4.28
N ALA A 79 -3.99 -2.52 -3.52
CA ALA A 79 -3.41 -2.87 -2.24
C ALA A 79 -4.47 -3.34 -1.23
N MET A 80 -5.61 -2.66 -1.17
CA MET A 80 -6.72 -3.05 -0.30
C MET A 80 -7.37 -4.36 -0.73
N TYR A 81 -7.59 -4.59 -2.03
CA TYR A 81 -8.09 -5.88 -2.52
C TYR A 81 -7.14 -7.04 -2.21
N LYS A 82 -5.82 -6.84 -2.36
CA LYS A 82 -4.82 -7.85 -1.96
C LYS A 82 -4.87 -8.15 -0.46
N LEU A 83 -5.11 -7.14 0.38
CA LEU A 83 -5.26 -7.32 1.82
C LEU A 83 -6.52 -8.12 2.14
N VAL A 84 -7.65 -7.84 1.47
CA VAL A 84 -8.87 -8.64 1.59
C VAL A 84 -8.61 -10.10 1.25
N LEU A 85 -7.95 -10.38 0.12
CA LEU A 85 -7.67 -11.75 -0.32
C LEU A 85 -6.68 -12.49 0.60
N ARG A 86 -5.84 -11.77 1.34
CA ARG A 86 -5.00 -12.37 2.39
C ARG A 86 -5.82 -12.84 3.59
N LEU A 87 -6.90 -12.14 3.92
CA LEU A 87 -7.78 -12.46 5.05
C LEU A 87 -8.88 -13.45 4.67
N ASP A 88 -9.39 -13.35 3.45
CA ASP A 88 -10.43 -14.18 2.85
C ASP A 88 -10.06 -14.52 1.39
N PRO A 89 -9.30 -15.62 1.17
CA PRO A 89 -8.83 -16.01 -0.16
C PRO A 89 -9.93 -16.32 -1.17
N ASN A 90 -11.14 -16.64 -0.70
CA ASN A 90 -12.27 -17.03 -1.54
C ASN A 90 -13.21 -15.86 -1.82
N ASN A 91 -12.75 -14.62 -1.64
CA ASN A 91 -13.57 -13.44 -1.87
C ASN A 91 -13.69 -13.13 -3.38
N ASP A 92 -14.69 -13.74 -4.02
CA ASP A 92 -14.94 -13.59 -5.46
C ASP A 92 -15.14 -12.12 -5.88
N LYS A 93 -15.76 -11.32 -5.01
CA LYS A 93 -15.98 -9.89 -5.26
C LYS A 93 -14.65 -9.14 -5.32
N ALA A 94 -13.75 -9.37 -4.37
CA ALA A 94 -12.42 -8.75 -4.38
C ALA A 94 -11.60 -9.19 -5.62
N LEU A 95 -11.64 -10.47 -5.98
CA LEU A 95 -10.97 -11.00 -7.18
C LEU A 95 -11.50 -10.32 -8.46
N GLY A 96 -12.82 -10.26 -8.62
CA GLY A 96 -13.46 -9.66 -9.81
C GLY A 96 -13.17 -8.17 -9.94
N GLN A 97 -13.27 -7.42 -8.84
CA GLN A 97 -12.95 -5.99 -8.82
C GLN A 97 -11.46 -5.74 -9.11
N MET A 98 -10.56 -6.53 -8.51
CA MET A 98 -9.13 -6.44 -8.78
C MET A 98 -8.81 -6.73 -10.25
N ALA A 99 -9.42 -7.77 -10.83
CA ALA A 99 -9.24 -8.11 -12.25
C ALA A 99 -9.75 -7.00 -13.19
N SER A 100 -10.91 -6.40 -12.88
CA SER A 100 -11.45 -5.29 -13.68
C SER A 100 -10.51 -4.08 -13.73
N LEU A 101 -9.86 -3.76 -12.60
CA LEU A 101 -8.88 -2.68 -12.51
C LEU A 101 -7.61 -2.97 -13.32
N TYR A 102 -7.18 -4.25 -13.40
CA TYR A 102 -6.08 -4.67 -14.25
C TYR A 102 -6.41 -4.61 -15.75
N SER A 103 -7.65 -4.91 -16.14
CA SER A 103 -8.06 -4.91 -17.55
C SER A 103 -8.36 -3.52 -18.10
N HIS A 104 -8.88 -2.60 -17.28
CA HIS A 104 -9.35 -1.28 -17.75
C HIS A 104 -8.27 -0.19 -17.75
N LYS A 105 -7.14 -0.41 -17.09
CA LYS A 105 -5.96 0.43 -17.20
C LYS A 105 -4.78 -0.46 -17.50
N THR A 106 -4.24 -0.31 -18.71
CA THR A 106 -2.87 -0.71 -19.04
C THR A 106 -1.99 -0.37 -17.84
N VAL A 107 -1.60 -1.40 -17.09
CA VAL A 107 -0.55 -1.39 -16.06
C VAL A 107 0.82 -1.22 -16.75
N THR A 108 0.85 -0.35 -17.75
CA THR A 108 2.01 0.00 -18.58
C THR A 108 2.73 1.21 -17.98
N GLU A 109 2.13 1.88 -16.99
CA GLU A 109 2.72 3.01 -16.28
C GLU A 109 2.59 2.85 -14.76
N LEU A 110 2.98 1.69 -14.20
CA LEU A 110 3.31 1.62 -12.78
C LEU A 110 4.63 2.38 -12.53
N LYS A 111 4.57 3.71 -12.68
CA LYS A 111 5.31 4.59 -11.78
C LYS A 111 4.71 4.27 -10.42
N LEU A 112 5.40 3.43 -9.66
CA LEU A 112 5.18 3.28 -8.24
C LEU A 112 5.24 4.69 -7.68
N GLU A 113 4.08 5.34 -7.49
CA GLU A 113 4.04 6.47 -6.58
C GLU A 113 4.57 5.92 -5.26
N PRO A 114 5.67 6.47 -4.72
CA PRO A 114 6.20 6.03 -3.46
C PRO A 114 5.02 5.99 -2.49
N VAL A 115 4.75 4.81 -1.95
CA VAL A 115 3.85 4.72 -0.81
C VAL A 115 4.45 5.68 0.19
N GLU A 116 3.72 6.75 0.55
CA GLU A 116 4.05 7.57 1.71
C GLU A 116 3.81 6.70 2.95
N LEU A 117 4.69 5.71 3.12
CA LEU A 117 4.99 5.07 4.38
C LEU A 117 5.48 6.21 5.25
N GLY A 118 4.66 6.57 6.25
CA GLY A 118 5.04 7.55 7.25
C GLY A 118 6.48 7.34 7.70
N GLU A 119 7.21 8.44 7.71
CA GLU A 119 8.62 8.68 8.02
C GLU A 119 9.31 7.68 8.96
N ALA A 120 9.52 6.46 8.49
CA ALA A 120 10.47 5.53 9.07
C ALA A 120 11.14 4.81 7.91
N ALA A 121 12.10 5.49 7.30
CA ALA A 121 13.03 4.87 6.38
C ALA A 121 13.64 3.61 7.05
N PRO A 122 13.73 2.47 6.35
CA PRO A 122 14.47 1.32 6.85
C PRO A 122 15.91 1.78 7.13
N GLN A 123 16.32 1.70 8.40
CA GLN A 123 17.71 1.96 8.78
C GLN A 123 18.58 0.89 8.11
N SER A 124 19.36 1.34 7.14
CA SER A 124 20.32 0.62 6.27
C SER A 124 19.75 -0.48 5.35
N SER A 125 19.40 -0.07 4.13
CA SER A 125 19.37 -0.95 2.95
C SER A 125 20.60 -0.71 2.09
N ILE A 126 21.79 -0.84 2.68
CA ILE A 126 23.01 -0.82 1.88
C ILE A 126 23.07 -2.17 1.14
N VAL A 127 22.68 -2.18 -0.12
CA VAL A 127 22.97 -3.29 -1.03
C VAL A 127 24.49 -3.40 -1.10
N PRO A 128 25.12 -4.54 -0.75
CA PRO A 128 26.59 -4.63 -0.62
C PRO A 128 27.35 -4.19 -1.87
N LEU A 129 26.73 -4.35 -3.05
CA LEU A 129 27.28 -3.94 -4.35
C LEU A 129 27.47 -2.43 -4.50
N PHE A 130 26.76 -1.62 -3.71
CA PHE A 130 26.78 -0.15 -3.77
C PHE A 130 27.10 0.49 -2.43
N ALA A 131 27.74 -0.27 -1.52
CA ALA A 131 28.04 0.20 -0.17
C ALA A 131 29.00 1.39 -0.11
N ASP A 132 29.81 1.54 -1.15
CA ASP A 132 30.81 2.60 -1.24
C ASP A 132 30.27 3.89 -1.88
N LEU A 133 29.01 3.91 -2.34
CA LEU A 133 28.39 5.06 -2.97
C LEU A 133 27.53 5.85 -1.98
N THR A 134 27.65 7.17 -2.02
CA THR A 134 26.66 8.05 -1.39
C THR A 134 25.32 7.99 -2.15
N GLN A 135 24.24 8.44 -1.51
CA GLN A 135 22.90 8.46 -2.14
C GLN A 135 22.88 9.29 -3.44
N GLU A 136 23.64 10.38 -3.49
CA GLU A 136 23.72 11.25 -4.67
C GLU A 136 24.45 10.56 -5.82
N GLU A 137 25.58 9.92 -5.54
CA GLU A 137 26.35 9.14 -6.53
C GLU A 137 25.57 7.93 -7.03
N PHE A 138 24.84 7.25 -6.15
CA PHE A 138 23.95 6.16 -6.53
C PHE A 138 22.82 6.66 -7.45
N ASN A 139 22.19 7.79 -7.11
CA ASN A 139 21.16 8.39 -7.95
C ASN A 139 21.70 8.78 -9.33
N ASP A 140 22.92 9.34 -9.41
CA ASP A 140 23.56 9.67 -10.68
C ASP A 140 23.99 8.45 -11.48
N PHE A 141 24.43 7.38 -10.81
CA PHE A 141 24.72 6.09 -11.42
C PHE A 141 23.46 5.51 -12.08
N THR A 142 22.32 5.51 -11.39
CA THR A 142 21.07 4.95 -11.94
C THR A 142 20.56 5.69 -13.18
N LYS A 143 20.81 7.01 -13.30
CA LYS A 143 20.45 7.79 -14.50
C LYS A 143 21.18 7.34 -15.76
N ARG A 144 22.35 6.70 -15.63
CA ARG A 144 23.18 6.22 -16.74
C ARG A 144 22.94 4.75 -17.08
N MET A 145 22.15 4.03 -16.28
CA MET A 145 21.87 2.62 -16.52
C MET A 145 20.93 2.43 -17.71
N VAL A 146 21.28 1.51 -18.59
CA VAL A 146 20.44 1.12 -19.74
C VAL A 146 19.89 -0.28 -19.51
N PHE A 147 18.56 -0.40 -19.48
CA PHE A 147 17.88 -1.67 -19.31
C PHE A 147 17.83 -2.43 -20.64
N HIS A 148 18.34 -3.66 -20.63
CA HIS A 148 18.25 -4.57 -21.77
C HIS A 148 17.26 -5.68 -21.43
N THR A 149 16.15 -5.75 -22.16
CA THR A 149 15.17 -6.83 -22.00
C THR A 149 15.57 -8.00 -22.88
N VAL A 150 15.69 -9.18 -22.29
CA VAL A 150 15.94 -10.42 -23.03
C VAL A 150 14.77 -11.40 -22.88
N PRO A 151 14.43 -12.17 -23.92
CA PRO A 151 13.42 -13.21 -23.81
C PRO A 151 13.92 -14.34 -22.88
N ALA A 152 12.97 -15.01 -22.23
CA ALA A 152 13.25 -16.12 -21.33
C ALA A 152 14.05 -17.23 -22.04
N GLY A 153 15.07 -17.76 -21.38
CA GLY A 153 15.93 -18.81 -21.91
C GLY A 153 17.13 -18.32 -22.74
N LYS A 154 17.27 -17.01 -22.97
CA LYS A 154 18.45 -16.45 -23.64
C LYS A 154 19.60 -16.27 -22.65
N THR A 155 20.75 -16.88 -22.93
CA THR A 155 21.99 -16.64 -22.19
C THR A 155 22.46 -15.19 -22.42
N ILE A 156 22.63 -14.42 -21.34
CA ILE A 156 23.03 -13.00 -21.40
C ILE A 156 24.55 -12.85 -21.25
N ILE A 157 25.17 -13.72 -20.46
CA ILE A 157 26.62 -13.72 -20.18
C ILE A 157 27.06 -15.19 -20.04
N LYS A 158 28.21 -15.54 -20.62
CA LYS A 158 28.89 -16.82 -20.38
C LYS A 158 30.18 -16.61 -19.58
N GLU A 159 30.49 -17.56 -18.71
CA GLU A 159 31.75 -17.56 -17.98
C GLU A 159 32.93 -17.59 -18.98
N GLY A 160 33.82 -16.60 -18.87
CA GLY A 160 34.93 -16.41 -19.80
C GLY A 160 34.67 -15.45 -20.98
N GLU A 161 33.45 -14.93 -21.15
CA GLU A 161 33.21 -13.81 -22.08
C GLU A 161 33.90 -12.54 -21.56
N ALA A 162 34.69 -11.90 -22.42
CA ALA A 162 35.29 -10.61 -22.11
C ALA A 162 34.16 -9.55 -22.04
N GLY A 163 34.12 -8.80 -20.93
CA GLY A 163 33.19 -7.68 -20.80
C GLY A 163 33.49 -6.62 -21.86
N ALA A 164 32.46 -6.16 -22.58
CA ALA A 164 32.54 -5.06 -23.54
C ALA A 164 32.41 -3.69 -22.85
N SER A 165 33.09 -3.53 -21.71
CA SER A 165 33.11 -2.31 -20.90
C SER A 165 33.96 -1.22 -21.54
#